data_AF-A0AAE8ZY43-F1
#
_entry.id   AF-A0AAE8ZY43-F1
#
_cell.length_a   1.000
_cell.length_b   1.000
_cell.length_c   1.000
_cell.angle_alpha   90.00
_cell.angle_beta   90.00
_cell.angle_gamma   90.00
#
_symmetry.space_group_name_H-M   'P 1'
#
loop_
_entity.id
_entity.type
_entity.pdbx_description
1 polymer ?
#
loop_
_entity_poly.entity_id
_entity_poly.type
_entity_poly.pdbx_seq_one_letter_code
_entity_poly.pdbx_strand_id
1 'polypeptide(L)'
;MRFNCVNVILIGIGLCDMANVGNDFYKHVAVVSSGKCSAPYSYLFTIFDFWTPAIADNARRCRTWFAFLMALLRYLILRSDLNPKLGDISKPKVVLKIMMVPVVISTCMSIFYWGRFIFVEGGLWFPPDGCTNYPSGYTQMTYVSKVGYGLYYYSLPLRIFNLVDGILKLIPTLMFPLLTFLLIHELRRTKNSIKKSQGIKQEDSKGDHTTKLVIMMTITFMTAESPFGIVYFIEGVITEPPGFASIIQRSKYLFETFVIINATSHFLVCLLVSSPYRKAVKEIFCKAETQRKQTTTLITPKSIMSVVQ
;
A
#
# COMPACT_ATOMS: atom_id res chain seq x y z
N MET A 1 18.26 13.50 3.04
CA MET A 1 18.21 12.02 3.00
C MET A 1 19.21 11.56 1.95
N ARG A 2 20.22 10.74 2.28
CA ARG A 2 21.18 10.24 1.27
C ARG A 2 20.47 9.29 0.30
N PHE A 3 20.74 9.39 -1.00
CA PHE A 3 20.16 8.51 -2.02
C PHE A 3 20.72 7.09 -1.86
N ASN A 4 20.02 6.28 -1.06
CA ASN A 4 20.38 4.90 -0.70
C ASN A 4 19.29 3.95 -1.21
N CYS A 5 19.64 2.71 -1.53
CA CYS A 5 18.71 1.71 -2.09
C CYS A 5 17.50 1.45 -1.20
N VAL A 6 17.70 1.35 0.11
CA VAL A 6 16.63 1.17 1.09
C VAL A 6 15.64 2.35 1.04
N ASN A 7 16.13 3.57 0.85
CA ASN A 7 15.29 4.76 0.76
C ASN A 7 14.47 4.77 -0.53
N VAL A 8 15.04 4.30 -1.65
CA VAL A 8 14.31 4.17 -2.93
C VAL A 8 13.13 3.22 -2.78
N ILE A 9 13.33 2.04 -2.15
CA ILE A 9 12.24 1.09 -1.93
C ILE A 9 11.20 1.66 -0.96
N LEU A 10 11.63 2.32 0.12
CA LEU A 10 10.71 2.95 1.08
C LEU A 10 9.80 3.98 0.42
N ILE A 11 10.33 4.79 -0.52
CA ILE A 11 9.52 5.74 -1.30
C ILE A 11 8.48 4.98 -2.15
N GLY A 12 8.88 3.90 -2.83
CA GLY A 12 7.97 3.06 -3.60
C GLY A 12 6.85 2.45 -2.76
N ILE A 13 7.17 1.90 -1.58
CA ILE A 13 6.18 1.39 -0.63
C ILE A 13 5.23 2.50 -0.19
N GLY A 14 5.76 3.67 0.18
CA GLY A 14 4.95 4.81 0.61
C GLY A 14 3.96 5.30 -0.46
N LEU A 15 4.39 5.33 -1.73
CA LEU A 15 3.51 5.67 -2.86
C LEU A 15 2.38 4.64 -3.02
N CYS A 16 2.70 3.35 -2.90
CA CYS A 16 1.71 2.29 -2.95
C CYS A 16 0.72 2.35 -1.78
N ASP A 17 1.21 2.58 -0.56
CA ASP A 17 0.36 2.73 0.63
C ASP A 17 -0.58 3.94 0.51
N MET A 18 -0.08 5.06 -0.02
CA MET A 18 -0.89 6.26 -0.25
C MET A 18 -2.03 5.99 -1.24
N ALA A 19 -1.78 5.23 -2.31
CA ALA A 19 -2.82 4.84 -3.27
C ALA A 19 -3.89 3.94 -2.64
N ASN A 20 -3.47 2.96 -1.82
CA ASN A 20 -4.40 2.05 -1.13
C ASN A 20 -5.26 2.79 -0.10
N VAL A 21 -4.64 3.53 0.81
CA VAL A 21 -5.35 4.31 1.84
C VAL A 21 -6.26 5.36 1.21
N GLY A 22 -5.82 6.01 0.12
CA GLY A 22 -6.63 6.97 -0.62
C GLY A 22 -7.89 6.35 -1.22
N ASN A 23 -7.79 5.17 -1.86
CA ASN A 23 -8.94 4.44 -2.39
C ASN A 23 -9.93 4.05 -1.28
N ASP A 24 -9.44 3.57 -0.14
CA ASP A 24 -10.31 3.11 0.94
C ASP A 24 -11.01 4.28 1.63
N PHE A 25 -10.28 5.37 1.87
CA PHE A 25 -10.86 6.62 2.36
C PHE A 25 -11.94 7.15 1.42
N TYR A 26 -11.66 7.17 0.11
CA TYR A 26 -12.63 7.56 -0.91
C TYR A 26 -13.90 6.69 -0.86
N LYS A 27 -13.77 5.36 -0.80
CA LYS A 27 -14.92 4.44 -0.69
C LYS A 27 -15.74 4.69 0.57
N HIS A 28 -15.09 4.89 1.72
CA HIS A 28 -15.80 5.18 2.97
C HIS A 28 -16.55 6.51 2.90
N VAL A 29 -15.93 7.56 2.37
CA VAL A 29 -16.59 8.86 2.16
C VAL A 29 -17.74 8.74 1.17
N ALA A 30 -17.56 8.00 0.08
CA ALA A 30 -18.61 7.76 -0.92
C ALA A 30 -19.84 7.05 -0.31
N VAL A 31 -19.63 6.04 0.55
CA VAL A 31 -20.72 5.34 1.25
C VAL A 31 -21.42 6.26 2.26
N VAL A 32 -20.69 7.08 3.01
CA VAL A 32 -21.28 8.02 3.99
C VAL A 32 -22.01 9.18 3.29
N SER A 33 -21.52 9.60 2.13
CA SER A 33 -22.11 10.70 1.34
C SER A 33 -23.30 10.27 0.47
N SER A 34 -23.46 8.97 0.20
CA SER A 34 -24.55 8.46 -0.64
C SER A 34 -25.81 8.24 0.21
N GLY A 35 -26.78 9.14 0.04
CA GLY A 35 -28.12 9.03 0.59
C GLY A 35 -29.14 8.58 -0.45
N LYS A 36 -30.37 8.30 -0.01
CA LYS A 36 -31.50 7.96 -0.92
C LYS A 36 -31.73 9.00 -2.02
N CYS A 37 -31.43 10.26 -1.73
CA CYS A 37 -31.62 11.39 -2.64
C CYS A 37 -30.36 11.80 -3.41
N SER A 38 -29.29 11.01 -3.37
CA SER A 38 -28.05 11.33 -4.09
C SER A 38 -28.21 11.01 -5.58
N ALA A 39 -28.01 12.03 -6.43
CA ALA A 39 -27.99 11.88 -7.87
C ALA A 39 -26.85 10.95 -8.33
N PRO A 40 -27.01 10.23 -9.47
CA PRO A 40 -25.98 9.36 -9.99
C PRO A 40 -24.74 10.15 -10.44
N TYR A 41 -23.59 9.48 -10.48
CA TYR A 41 -22.36 10.07 -10.96
C TYR A 41 -22.43 10.44 -12.45
N SER A 42 -21.71 11.49 -12.84
CA SER A 42 -21.51 11.80 -14.26
C SER A 42 -20.60 10.76 -14.92
N TYR A 43 -20.61 10.68 -16.24
CA TYR A 43 -19.81 9.71 -17.00
C TYR A 43 -18.32 9.70 -16.61
N LEU A 44 -17.71 10.89 -16.49
CA LEU A 44 -16.30 11.01 -16.09
C LEU A 44 -16.08 10.51 -14.66
N PHE A 45 -16.96 10.85 -13.72
CA PHE A 45 -16.87 10.37 -12.35
C PHE A 45 -17.03 8.85 -12.27
N THR A 46 -17.92 8.24 -13.06
CA THR A 46 -18.04 6.78 -13.15
C THR A 46 -16.75 6.12 -13.64
N ILE A 47 -16.05 6.72 -14.60
CA ILE A 47 -14.74 6.23 -15.06
C ILE A 47 -13.71 6.31 -13.93
N PHE A 48 -13.61 7.45 -13.24
CA PHE A 48 -12.67 7.59 -12.12
C PHE A 48 -12.97 6.63 -10.97
N ASP A 49 -14.24 6.49 -10.60
CA ASP A 49 -14.71 5.56 -9.57
C ASP A 49 -14.34 4.12 -9.91
N PHE A 50 -14.47 3.73 -11.17
CA PHE A 50 -14.11 2.40 -11.65
C PHE A 50 -12.60 2.12 -11.61
N TRP A 51 -11.76 3.08 -12.02
CA TRP A 51 -10.30 2.88 -12.07
C TRP A 51 -9.61 3.03 -10.72
N THR A 52 -10.23 3.69 -9.74
CA THR A 52 -9.63 3.92 -8.41
C THR A 52 -9.30 2.60 -7.69
N PRO A 53 -10.22 1.61 -7.61
CA PRO A 53 -9.92 0.27 -7.11
C PRO A 53 -8.87 -0.48 -7.92
N ALA A 54 -8.79 -0.26 -9.24
CA ALA A 54 -7.79 -0.89 -10.10
C ALA A 54 -6.37 -0.44 -9.77
N ILE A 55 -6.20 0.86 -9.54
CA ILE A 55 -4.93 1.47 -9.13
C ILE A 55 -4.53 0.95 -7.74
N ALA A 56 -5.48 0.85 -6.80
CA ALA A 56 -5.23 0.29 -5.47
C ALA A 56 -4.80 -1.20 -5.55
N ASP A 57 -5.50 -2.04 -6.32
CA ASP A 57 -5.11 -3.45 -6.48
C ASP A 57 -3.69 -3.58 -7.06
N ASN A 58 -3.33 -2.76 -8.06
CA ASN A 58 -1.98 -2.70 -8.61
C ASN A 58 -0.93 -2.24 -7.57
N ALA A 59 -1.25 -1.18 -6.81
CA ALA A 59 -0.39 -0.66 -5.76
C ALA A 59 -0.14 -1.69 -4.66
N ARG A 60 -1.18 -2.44 -4.26
CA ARG A 60 -1.06 -3.51 -3.26
C ARG A 60 -0.14 -4.64 -3.71
N ARG A 61 -0.27 -5.12 -4.94
CA ARG A 61 0.65 -6.11 -5.51
C ARG A 61 2.09 -5.59 -5.50
N CYS A 62 2.31 -4.35 -5.95
CA CYS A 62 3.65 -3.77 -5.96
C CYS A 62 4.25 -3.64 -4.55
N ARG A 63 3.44 -3.23 -3.57
CA ARG A 63 3.87 -3.07 -2.17
C ARG A 63 4.46 -4.37 -1.59
N THR A 64 3.79 -5.49 -1.76
CA THR A 64 4.23 -6.77 -1.16
C THR A 64 5.57 -7.21 -1.76
N TRP A 65 5.76 -7.05 -3.07
CA TRP A 65 7.03 -7.32 -3.74
C TRP A 65 8.13 -6.34 -3.35
N PHE A 66 7.82 -5.06 -3.12
CA PHE A 66 8.77 -4.09 -2.62
C PHE A 66 9.20 -4.38 -1.17
N ALA A 67 8.26 -4.79 -0.31
CA ALA A 67 8.57 -5.22 1.05
C ALA A 67 9.49 -6.45 1.05
N PHE A 68 9.20 -7.44 0.20
CA PHE A 68 10.07 -8.59 -0.02
C PHE A 68 11.47 -8.17 -0.50
N LEU A 69 11.56 -7.30 -1.50
CA LEU A 69 12.83 -6.80 -2.04
C LEU A 69 13.64 -6.06 -0.96
N MET A 70 12.98 -5.29 -0.09
CA MET A 70 13.65 -4.61 1.03
C MET A 70 14.25 -5.61 2.03
N ALA A 71 13.50 -6.65 2.40
CA ALA A 71 13.98 -7.68 3.30
C ALA A 71 15.17 -8.45 2.70
N LEU A 72 15.08 -8.81 1.42
CA LEU A 72 16.14 -9.46 0.68
C LEU A 72 17.39 -8.59 0.60
N LEU A 73 17.27 -7.30 0.27
CA LEU A 73 18.41 -6.39 0.22
C LEU A 73 19.07 -6.21 1.59
N ARG A 74 18.31 -6.14 2.68
CA ARG A 74 18.88 -6.07 4.03
C ARG A 74 19.72 -7.31 4.34
N TYR A 75 19.25 -8.49 3.95
CA TYR A 75 20.02 -9.73 4.08
C TYR A 75 21.27 -9.73 3.17
N LEU A 76 21.14 -9.30 1.91
CA LEU A 76 22.26 -9.25 0.97
C LEU A 76 23.34 -8.23 1.38
N ILE A 77 22.97 -7.07 1.90
CA ILE A 77 23.91 -6.05 2.42
C ILE A 77 24.70 -6.61 3.60
N LEU A 78 24.05 -7.35 4.50
CA LEU A 78 24.76 -7.99 5.61
C LEU A 78 25.73 -9.07 5.13
N ARG A 79 25.44 -9.73 4.01
CA ARG A 79 26.34 -10.71 3.37
C ARG A 79 27.34 -10.11 2.38
N SER A 80 27.19 -8.85 1.95
CA SER A 80 28.08 -8.27 0.93
C SER A 80 29.50 -8.08 1.45
N ASP A 81 29.67 -8.00 2.77
CA ASP A 81 30.98 -8.03 3.43
C ASP A 81 31.74 -9.34 3.14
N LEU A 82 31.04 -10.40 2.72
CA LEU A 82 31.61 -11.69 2.34
C LEU A 82 31.75 -11.86 0.81
N ASN A 83 31.08 -11.05 -0.01
CA ASN A 83 31.14 -11.14 -1.47
C ASN A 83 30.83 -9.78 -2.15
N PRO A 84 31.81 -9.15 -2.83
CA PRO A 84 31.65 -7.83 -3.43
C PRO A 84 30.59 -7.77 -4.55
N LYS A 85 30.32 -8.89 -5.24
CA LYS A 85 29.26 -8.95 -6.28
C LYS A 85 27.86 -8.71 -5.70
N LEU A 86 27.62 -9.02 -4.42
CA LEU A 86 26.34 -8.71 -3.75
C LEU A 86 26.20 -7.22 -3.43
N GLY A 87 27.32 -6.50 -3.26
CA GLY A 87 27.33 -5.05 -3.07
C GLY A 87 26.82 -4.29 -4.30
N ASP A 88 27.09 -4.81 -5.50
CA ASP A 88 26.63 -4.18 -6.75
C ASP A 88 25.11 -4.17 -6.92
N ILE A 89 24.41 -5.21 -6.41
CA ILE A 89 22.94 -5.30 -6.42
C ILE A 89 22.32 -4.21 -5.54
N SER A 90 23.04 -3.79 -4.49
CA SER A 90 22.59 -2.77 -3.53
C SER A 90 22.72 -1.34 -4.04
N LYS A 91 23.18 -1.13 -5.29
CA LYS A 91 23.25 0.20 -5.90
C LYS A 91 21.83 0.74 -6.17
N PRO A 92 21.51 2.00 -5.80
CA PRO A 92 20.16 2.56 -5.95
C PRO A 92 19.58 2.47 -7.37
N LYS A 93 20.40 2.69 -8.40
CA LYS A 93 19.98 2.60 -9.82
C LYS A 93 19.62 1.17 -10.23
N VAL A 94 20.32 0.16 -9.69
CA VAL A 94 20.04 -1.26 -9.96
C VAL A 94 18.75 -1.66 -9.27
N VAL A 95 18.59 -1.27 -8.00
CA VAL A 95 17.36 -1.53 -7.24
C VAL A 95 16.13 -0.90 -7.90
N LEU A 96 16.25 0.33 -8.42
CA LEU A 96 15.16 0.95 -9.16
C LEU A 96 14.75 0.13 -10.39
N LYS A 97 15.72 -0.41 -11.15
CA LYS A 97 15.42 -1.30 -12.29
C LYS A 97 14.73 -2.59 -11.85
N ILE A 98 15.16 -3.18 -10.73
CA ILE A 98 14.53 -4.40 -10.16
C ILE A 98 13.09 -4.10 -9.73
N MET A 99 12.83 -2.93 -9.14
CA MET A 99 11.48 -2.50 -8.74
C MET A 99 10.54 -2.34 -9.93
N MET A 100 11.03 -2.04 -11.14
CA MET A 100 10.16 -1.93 -12.32
C MET A 100 9.57 -3.28 -12.73
N VAL A 101 10.22 -4.40 -12.41
CA VAL A 101 9.74 -5.74 -12.79
C VAL A 101 8.36 -6.06 -12.18
N PRO A 102 8.14 -6.01 -10.85
CA PRO A 102 6.82 -6.24 -10.27
C PRO A 102 5.79 -5.19 -10.71
N VAL A 103 6.20 -3.94 -10.98
CA VAL A 103 5.30 -2.89 -11.49
C VAL A 103 4.75 -3.27 -12.87
N VAL A 104 5.61 -3.71 -13.79
CA VAL A 104 5.20 -4.12 -15.14
C VAL A 104 4.29 -5.35 -15.07
N ILE A 105 4.69 -6.39 -14.33
CA ILE A 105 3.90 -7.62 -14.20
C ILE A 105 2.52 -7.31 -13.59
N SER A 106 2.47 -6.52 -12.53
CA SER A 106 1.24 -6.13 -11.85
C SER A 106 0.34 -5.26 -12.75
N THR A 107 0.93 -4.38 -13.54
CA THR A 107 0.18 -3.53 -14.48
C THR A 107 -0.44 -4.37 -15.59
N CYS A 108 0.32 -5.31 -16.18
CA CYS A 108 -0.21 -6.25 -17.18
C CYS A 108 -1.37 -7.09 -16.63
N MET A 109 -1.23 -7.61 -15.41
CA MET A 109 -2.30 -8.33 -14.70
C MET A 109 -3.54 -7.44 -14.51
N SER A 110 -3.34 -6.19 -14.11
CA SER A 110 -4.44 -5.24 -13.89
C SER A 110 -5.16 -4.91 -15.19
N ILE A 111 -4.43 -4.67 -16.28
CA ILE A 111 -5.02 -4.41 -17.60
C ILE A 111 -5.83 -5.62 -18.07
N PHE A 112 -5.31 -6.84 -17.88
CA PHE A 112 -6.03 -8.07 -18.25
C PHE A 112 -7.37 -8.21 -17.50
N TYR A 113 -7.38 -7.93 -16.20
CA TYR A 113 -8.60 -8.03 -15.39
C TYR A 113 -9.58 -6.87 -15.63
N TRP A 114 -9.11 -5.63 -15.54
CA TRP A 114 -9.95 -4.43 -15.58
C TRP A 114 -10.35 -4.02 -17.00
N GLY A 115 -9.53 -4.35 -18.02
CA GLY A 115 -9.80 -4.05 -19.42
C GLY A 115 -10.98 -4.82 -20.04
N ARG A 116 -11.55 -5.81 -19.34
CA ARG A 116 -12.72 -6.57 -19.79
C ARG A 116 -14.05 -5.82 -19.64
N PHE A 117 -14.05 -4.73 -18.87
CA PHE A 117 -15.25 -3.98 -18.57
C PHE A 117 -15.46 -2.88 -19.61
N ILE A 118 -16.70 -2.74 -20.05
CA ILE A 118 -17.17 -1.68 -20.93
C ILE A 118 -18.14 -0.79 -20.15
N PHE A 119 -18.07 0.51 -20.40
CA PHE A 119 -19.03 1.46 -19.83
C PHE A 119 -20.21 1.57 -20.77
N VAL A 120 -21.40 1.31 -20.23
CA VAL A 120 -22.65 1.42 -20.98
C VAL A 120 -23.65 2.27 -20.23
N GLU A 121 -24.58 2.79 -20.99
CA GLU A 121 -25.77 3.45 -20.49
C GLU A 121 -26.63 2.46 -19.68
N GLY A 122 -26.85 2.78 -18.40
CA GLY A 122 -27.61 1.96 -17.46
C GLY A 122 -29.11 2.22 -17.50
N GLY A 123 -29.52 3.43 -17.87
CA GLY A 123 -30.90 3.90 -17.92
C GLY A 123 -31.11 5.24 -17.23
N LEU A 124 -32.33 5.78 -17.32
CA LEU A 124 -32.71 7.04 -16.67
C LEU A 124 -32.98 6.81 -15.17
N TRP A 125 -32.33 7.60 -14.34
CA TRP A 125 -32.59 7.68 -12.91
C TRP A 125 -33.60 8.78 -12.61
N PHE A 126 -34.54 8.45 -11.73
CA PHE A 126 -35.56 9.36 -11.21
C PHE A 126 -35.34 9.51 -9.69
N PRO A 127 -35.49 10.72 -9.13
CA PRO A 127 -35.37 10.92 -7.69
C PRO A 127 -36.47 10.14 -6.95
N PRO A 128 -36.14 9.36 -5.90
CA PRO A 128 -37.15 8.66 -5.10
C PRO A 128 -38.13 9.59 -4.40
N ASP A 129 -39.30 9.05 -4.03
CA ASP A 129 -40.32 9.77 -3.27
C ASP A 129 -39.73 10.34 -1.96
N GLY A 130 -39.95 11.64 -1.72
CA GLY A 130 -39.42 12.37 -0.55
C GLY A 130 -38.17 13.22 -0.80
N CYS A 131 -37.62 13.20 -2.02
CA CYS A 131 -36.48 14.06 -2.39
C CYS A 131 -36.94 15.42 -2.95
N THR A 132 -37.11 16.43 -2.09
CA THR A 132 -37.61 17.78 -2.48
C THR A 132 -36.58 18.68 -3.18
N ASN A 133 -35.32 18.25 -3.27
CA ASN A 133 -34.23 19.06 -3.81
C ASN A 133 -34.14 19.03 -5.35
N TYR A 134 -35.03 18.32 -6.03
CA TYR A 134 -35.04 18.16 -7.49
C TYR A 134 -36.31 18.79 -8.09
N PRO A 135 -36.22 19.42 -9.28
CA PRO A 135 -37.38 19.95 -9.97
C PRO A 135 -38.30 18.83 -10.47
N SER A 136 -39.58 19.15 -10.67
CA SER A 136 -40.57 18.21 -11.21
C SER A 136 -40.14 17.64 -12.55
N GLY A 137 -40.13 16.30 -12.68
CA GLY A 137 -39.71 15.61 -13.91
C GLY A 137 -38.19 15.56 -14.11
N TYR A 138 -37.38 15.82 -13.07
CA TYR A 138 -35.93 15.66 -13.17
C TYR A 138 -35.53 14.22 -13.50
N THR A 139 -34.67 14.06 -14.50
CA THR A 139 -34.09 12.77 -14.89
C THR A 139 -32.61 12.91 -15.14
N GLN A 140 -31.84 11.88 -14.79
CA GLN A 140 -30.41 11.84 -15.09
C GLN A 140 -30.00 10.47 -15.65
N MET A 141 -29.16 10.45 -16.68
CA MET A 141 -28.65 9.21 -17.23
C MET A 141 -27.65 8.54 -16.28
N THR A 142 -27.82 7.24 -16.06
CA THR A 142 -26.88 6.43 -15.29
C THR A 142 -25.90 5.73 -16.21
N TYR A 143 -24.66 5.61 -15.75
CA TYR A 143 -23.60 4.88 -16.45
C TYR A 143 -23.14 3.73 -15.56
N VAL A 144 -23.08 2.53 -16.14
CA VAL A 144 -22.69 1.31 -15.43
C VAL A 144 -21.59 0.59 -16.19
N SER A 145 -20.64 0.00 -15.46
CA SER A 145 -19.66 -0.91 -16.05
C SER A 145 -20.26 -2.30 -16.19
N LYS A 146 -20.27 -2.88 -17.39
CA LYS A 146 -20.65 -4.27 -17.65
C LYS A 146 -19.48 -5.04 -18.24
N VAL A 147 -19.47 -6.35 -18.07
CA VAL A 147 -18.48 -7.22 -18.72
C VAL A 147 -18.79 -7.28 -20.22
N GLY A 148 -17.81 -7.01 -21.08
CA GLY A 148 -17.98 -7.10 -22.52
C GLY A 148 -18.27 -8.54 -22.96
N TYR A 149 -19.32 -8.73 -23.78
CA TYR A 149 -19.81 -10.05 -24.21
C TYR A 149 -18.79 -10.89 -24.99
N GLY A 150 -17.70 -10.31 -25.51
CA GLY A 150 -16.68 -11.01 -26.30
C GLY A 150 -15.43 -11.49 -25.55
N LEU A 151 -15.21 -11.07 -24.29
CA LEU A 151 -13.96 -11.31 -23.56
C LEU A 151 -14.24 -11.80 -22.14
N TYR A 152 -14.59 -13.09 -22.00
CA TYR A 152 -14.52 -13.81 -20.70
C TYR A 152 -15.74 -13.68 -19.76
N TYR A 153 -16.96 -13.87 -20.29
CA TYR A 153 -18.16 -13.95 -19.45
C TYR A 153 -18.15 -15.19 -18.52
N TYR A 154 -17.57 -16.31 -18.97
CA TYR A 154 -17.28 -17.52 -18.17
C TYR A 154 -16.06 -18.24 -18.74
N SER A 155 -14.86 -17.88 -18.32
CA SER A 155 -13.67 -18.45 -18.96
C SER A 155 -12.64 -18.94 -17.94
N LEU A 156 -12.15 -20.15 -18.20
CA LEU A 156 -10.94 -20.72 -17.64
C LEU A 156 -9.79 -19.69 -17.46
N PRO A 157 -9.54 -18.75 -18.39
CA PRO A 157 -8.62 -17.62 -18.21
C PRO A 157 -8.80 -16.80 -16.94
N LEU A 158 -10.04 -16.44 -16.55
CA LEU A 158 -10.29 -15.66 -15.33
C LEU A 158 -10.00 -16.49 -14.07
N ARG A 159 -10.30 -17.79 -14.13
CA ARG A 159 -9.99 -18.73 -13.03
C ARG A 159 -8.48 -18.87 -12.84
N ILE A 160 -7.75 -19.07 -13.94
CA ILE A 160 -6.28 -19.13 -13.95
C ILE A 160 -5.72 -17.80 -13.43
N PHE A 161 -6.26 -16.67 -13.87
CA PHE A 161 -5.86 -15.35 -13.39
C PHE A 161 -6.03 -15.22 -11.87
N ASN A 162 -7.20 -15.55 -11.31
CA ASN A 162 -7.44 -15.45 -9.86
C ASN A 162 -6.53 -16.40 -9.07
N LEU A 163 -6.26 -17.61 -9.58
CA LEU A 163 -5.31 -18.54 -8.98
C LEU A 163 -3.89 -17.98 -8.97
N VAL A 164 -3.42 -17.46 -10.11
CA VAL A 164 -2.08 -16.87 -10.25
C VAL A 164 -1.95 -15.63 -9.36
N ASP A 165 -2.96 -14.75 -9.33
CA ASP A 165 -2.97 -13.57 -8.48
C ASP A 165 -2.94 -13.95 -6.99
N GLY A 166 -3.73 -14.95 -6.58
CA GLY A 166 -3.69 -15.51 -5.23
C GLY A 166 -2.31 -16.06 -4.86
N ILE A 167 -1.70 -16.85 -5.74
CA ILE A 167 -0.34 -17.41 -5.52
C ILE A 167 0.70 -16.28 -5.42
N LEU A 168 0.67 -15.29 -6.32
CA LEU A 168 1.58 -14.16 -6.30
C LEU A 168 1.43 -13.28 -5.05
N LYS A 169 0.24 -13.25 -4.44
CA LYS A 169 0.00 -12.59 -3.15
C LYS A 169 0.50 -13.44 -1.96
N LEU A 170 0.44 -14.77 -2.05
CA LEU A 170 0.91 -15.67 -0.99
C LEU A 170 2.43 -15.82 -0.93
N ILE A 171 3.12 -15.77 -2.08
CA ILE A 171 4.58 -15.94 -2.14
C ILE A 171 5.32 -14.92 -1.26
N PRO A 172 5.11 -13.59 -1.39
CA PRO A 172 5.76 -12.62 -0.51
C PRO A 172 5.42 -12.83 0.96
N THR A 173 4.17 -13.19 1.27
CA THR A 173 3.69 -13.42 2.64
C THR A 173 4.40 -14.59 3.32
N LEU A 174 4.72 -15.66 2.58
CA LEU A 174 5.48 -16.81 3.09
C LEU A 174 7.00 -16.59 3.10
N MET A 175 7.51 -15.82 2.13
CA MET A 175 8.94 -15.54 2.02
C MET A 175 9.44 -14.50 3.03
N PHE A 176 8.57 -13.56 3.43
CA PHE A 176 8.95 -12.49 4.36
C PHE A 176 9.38 -13.01 5.75
N PRO A 177 8.70 -13.99 6.37
CA PRO A 177 9.13 -14.64 7.61
C PRO A 177 10.46 -15.38 7.46
N LEU A 178 10.65 -16.11 6.36
CA LEU A 178 11.88 -16.83 6.09
C LEU A 178 13.07 -15.86 6.00
N LEU A 179 12.93 -14.79 5.23
CA LEU A 179 13.96 -13.75 5.11
C LEU A 179 14.22 -13.04 6.45
N THR A 180 13.16 -12.80 7.23
CA THR A 180 13.31 -12.19 8.57
C THR A 180 14.09 -13.11 9.51
N PHE A 181 13.80 -14.41 9.50
CA PHE A 181 14.54 -15.40 10.28
C PHE A 181 16.01 -15.45 9.86
N LEU A 182 16.31 -15.51 8.56
CA LEU A 182 17.67 -15.48 8.04
C LEU A 182 18.42 -14.21 8.45
N LEU A 183 17.75 -13.05 8.37
CA LEU A 183 18.32 -11.77 8.80
C LEU A 183 18.64 -11.76 10.30
N ILE A 184 17.72 -12.23 11.15
CA ILE A 184 17.93 -12.31 12.60
C ILE A 184 19.06 -13.28 12.92
N HIS A 185 19.11 -14.44 12.26
CA HIS A 185 20.17 -15.42 12.43
C HIS A 185 21.53 -14.79 12.14
N GLU A 186 21.69 -14.15 10.97
CA GLU A 186 22.96 -13.56 10.56
C GLU A 186 23.36 -12.39 11.47
N LEU A 187 22.40 -11.54 11.88
CA LEU A 187 22.65 -10.47 12.85
C LEU A 187 23.15 -11.02 14.20
N ARG A 188 22.54 -12.10 14.70
CA ARG A 188 22.97 -12.76 15.94
C ARG A 188 24.36 -13.40 15.78
N ARG A 189 24.63 -14.04 14.65
CA ARG A 189 25.93 -14.62 14.33
C ARG A 189 27.03 -13.57 14.33
N THR A 190 26.84 -12.44 13.63
CA THR A 190 27.81 -11.34 13.59
C THR A 190 28.01 -10.72 14.96
N LYS A 191 26.92 -10.47 15.71
CA LYS A 191 27.00 -9.96 17.09
C LYS A 191 27.81 -10.91 17.99
N ASN A 192 27.57 -12.21 17.91
CA ASN A 192 28.27 -13.21 18.72
C ASN A 192 29.76 -13.34 18.32
N SER A 193 30.07 -13.24 17.02
CA SER A 193 31.45 -13.21 16.54
C SER A 193 32.23 -12.02 17.11
N ILE A 194 31.64 -10.81 17.06
CA ILE A 194 32.23 -9.59 17.63
C ILE A 194 32.40 -9.72 19.14
N LYS A 195 31.38 -10.20 19.87
CA LYS A 195 31.47 -10.45 21.32
C LYS A 195 32.62 -11.38 21.67
N LYS A 196 32.78 -12.48 20.91
CA LYS A 196 33.87 -13.45 21.11
C LYS A 196 35.24 -12.83 20.82
N SER A 197 35.33 -11.97 19.80
CA SER A 197 36.55 -11.23 19.46
C SER A 197 36.93 -10.13 20.45
N GLN A 198 35.94 -9.52 21.14
CA GLN A 198 36.15 -8.37 22.04
C GLN A 198 36.14 -8.74 23.53
N GLY A 199 35.92 -10.02 23.88
CA GLY A 199 35.92 -10.48 25.28
C GLY A 199 34.80 -9.91 26.16
N ILE A 200 33.79 -9.26 25.56
CA ILE A 200 32.70 -8.58 26.28
C ILE A 200 31.73 -9.62 26.87
N LYS A 201 31.65 -9.68 28.21
CA LYS A 201 30.62 -10.40 28.95
C LYS A 201 29.63 -9.36 29.54
N GLN A 202 28.32 -9.48 29.21
CA GLN A 202 27.16 -8.61 29.58
C GLN A 202 26.96 -7.32 28.74
N GLU A 203 25.76 -6.82 28.39
CA GLU A 203 24.35 -7.06 28.80
C GLU A 203 23.44 -7.08 27.54
N ASP A 204 22.53 -8.05 27.41
CA ASP A 204 21.82 -8.40 26.15
C ASP A 204 20.51 -7.61 25.87
N SER A 205 20.11 -6.68 26.74
CA SER A 205 18.74 -6.14 26.77
C SER A 205 18.30 -5.36 25.51
N LYS A 206 19.16 -4.49 24.96
CA LYS A 206 18.80 -3.67 23.77
C LYS A 206 18.75 -4.46 22.46
N GLY A 207 19.60 -5.48 22.32
CA GLY A 207 19.62 -6.35 21.16
C GLY A 207 18.38 -7.23 21.10
N ASP A 208 18.02 -7.82 22.25
CA ASP A 208 16.83 -8.67 22.38
C ASP A 208 15.53 -7.90 22.17
N HIS A 209 15.41 -6.67 22.67
CA HIS A 209 14.19 -5.87 22.44
C HIS A 209 13.98 -5.58 20.95
N THR A 210 15.05 -5.27 20.20
CA THR A 210 14.96 -4.98 18.76
C THR A 210 14.62 -6.24 17.97
N THR A 211 15.20 -7.40 18.32
CA THR A 211 14.84 -8.68 17.70
C THR A 211 13.40 -9.09 18.02
N LYS A 212 12.96 -8.96 19.28
CA LYS A 212 11.58 -9.26 19.70
C LYS A 212 10.57 -8.39 18.95
N LEU A 213 10.88 -7.11 18.78
CA LEU A 213 10.05 -6.19 17.99
C LEU A 213 9.96 -6.64 16.53
N VAL A 214 11.08 -6.95 15.86
CA VAL A 214 11.07 -7.39 14.46
C VAL A 214 10.24 -8.67 14.30
N ILE A 215 10.38 -9.62 15.21
CA ILE A 215 9.56 -10.85 15.22
C ILE A 215 8.07 -10.51 15.39
N MET A 216 7.72 -9.63 16.32
CA MET A 216 6.33 -9.21 16.54
C MET A 216 5.73 -8.56 15.28
N MET A 217 6.48 -7.67 14.63
CA MET A 217 6.07 -7.03 13.37
C MET A 217 5.85 -8.04 12.24
N THR A 218 6.70 -9.06 12.17
CA THR A 218 6.53 -10.13 11.18
C THR A 218 5.30 -10.97 11.46
N ILE A 219 5.00 -11.30 12.72
CA ILE A 219 3.80 -12.04 13.11
C ILE A 219 2.54 -11.22 12.79
N THR A 220 2.50 -9.93 13.12
CA THR A 220 1.36 -9.06 12.78
C THR A 220 1.18 -8.91 11.27
N PHE A 221 2.29 -8.82 10.52
CA PHE A 221 2.25 -8.81 9.06
C PHE A 221 1.68 -10.10 8.47
N MET A 222 2.16 -11.27 8.93
CA MET A 222 1.64 -12.56 8.48
C MET A 222 0.15 -12.70 8.78
N THR A 223 -0.26 -12.39 10.00
CA THR A 223 -1.66 -12.54 10.43
C THR A 223 -2.61 -11.60 9.71
N ALA A 224 -2.15 -10.41 9.29
CA ALA A 224 -2.94 -9.48 8.50
C ALA A 224 -3.01 -9.87 7.00
N GLU A 225 -1.88 -10.26 6.39
CA GLU A 225 -1.78 -10.48 4.94
C GLU A 225 -2.20 -11.90 4.51
N SER A 226 -1.99 -12.92 5.35
CA SER A 226 -2.29 -14.31 5.00
C SER A 226 -3.77 -14.56 4.74
N PRO A 227 -4.71 -14.12 5.62
CA PRO A 227 -6.14 -14.32 5.37
C PRO A 227 -6.59 -13.66 4.06
N PHE A 228 -6.03 -12.49 3.76
CA PHE A 228 -6.33 -11.77 2.53
C PHE A 228 -5.89 -12.54 1.28
N GLY A 229 -4.64 -13.05 1.26
CA GLY A 229 -4.14 -13.88 0.16
C GLY A 229 -4.89 -15.21 -0.01
N ILE A 230 -5.27 -15.85 1.11
CA ILE A 230 -6.04 -17.12 1.09
C ILE A 230 -7.41 -16.93 0.45
N VAL A 231 -8.11 -15.82 0.74
CA VAL A 231 -9.44 -15.57 0.16
C VAL A 231 -9.37 -15.40 -1.36
N TYR A 232 -8.33 -14.77 -1.90
CA TYR A 232 -8.11 -14.70 -3.36
C TYR A 232 -7.82 -16.07 -3.97
N PHE A 233 -7.01 -16.89 -3.29
CA PHE A 233 -6.76 -18.26 -3.73
C PHE A 233 -8.05 -19.09 -3.77
N ILE A 234 -8.86 -19.03 -2.70
CA ILE A 234 -10.14 -19.74 -2.60
C ILE A 234 -11.10 -19.29 -3.72
N GLU A 235 -11.14 -17.99 -4.06
CA GLU A 235 -11.95 -17.49 -5.17
C GLU A 235 -11.53 -18.05 -6.54
N GLY A 236 -10.24 -18.36 -6.72
CA GLY A 236 -9.76 -19.06 -7.92
C GLY A 236 -10.13 -20.55 -7.94
N VAL A 237 -10.31 -21.17 -6.77
CA VAL A 237 -10.62 -22.60 -6.66
C VAL A 237 -12.13 -22.87 -6.70
N ILE A 238 -12.92 -22.09 -5.95
CA ILE A 238 -14.35 -22.30 -5.70
C ILE A 238 -15.15 -21.16 -6.34
N THR A 239 -15.86 -21.46 -7.43
CA THR A 239 -16.69 -20.50 -8.18
C THR A 239 -18.19 -20.72 -8.01
N GLU A 240 -18.59 -21.81 -7.35
CA GLU A 240 -19.98 -22.18 -7.10
C GLU A 240 -20.18 -22.60 -5.64
N PRO A 241 -21.34 -22.34 -5.03
CA PRO A 241 -22.51 -21.59 -5.54
C PRO A 241 -22.31 -20.05 -5.53
N PRO A 242 -23.14 -19.26 -6.25
CA PRO A 242 -23.01 -17.80 -6.32
C PRO A 242 -23.09 -17.08 -4.95
N GLY A 243 -23.78 -17.68 -3.97
CA GLY A 243 -23.76 -17.19 -2.58
C GLY A 243 -22.36 -17.17 -1.98
N PHE A 244 -21.49 -18.11 -2.36
CA PHE A 244 -20.11 -18.20 -1.89
C PHE A 244 -19.25 -17.04 -2.40
N ALA A 245 -19.45 -16.59 -3.64
CA ALA A 245 -18.77 -15.42 -4.20
C ALA A 245 -19.09 -14.14 -3.38
N SER A 246 -20.34 -13.98 -2.94
CA SER A 246 -20.72 -12.84 -2.09
C SER A 246 -20.04 -12.88 -0.71
N ILE A 247 -19.86 -14.07 -0.13
CA ILE A 247 -19.15 -14.27 1.14
C ILE A 247 -17.67 -13.96 0.97
N ILE A 248 -17.02 -14.47 -0.08
CA ILE A 248 -15.62 -14.16 -0.42
C ILE A 248 -15.42 -12.65 -0.52
N GLN A 249 -16.29 -11.95 -1.26
CA GLN A 249 -16.18 -10.50 -1.43
C GLN A 249 -16.30 -9.74 -0.11
N ARG A 250 -17.24 -10.12 0.76
CA ARG A 250 -17.35 -9.54 2.12
C ARG A 250 -16.11 -9.81 2.98
N SER A 251 -15.59 -11.04 2.93
CA SER A 251 -14.37 -11.43 3.65
C SER A 251 -13.15 -10.64 3.18
N LYS A 252 -13.04 -10.31 1.89
CA LYS A 252 -11.97 -9.45 1.37
C LYS A 252 -11.96 -8.08 2.01
N TYR A 253 -13.11 -7.41 2.11
CA TYR A 253 -13.21 -6.10 2.78
C TYR A 253 -12.79 -6.16 4.25
N LEU A 254 -13.19 -7.21 4.95
CA LEU A 254 -12.80 -7.43 6.35
C LEU A 254 -11.29 -7.63 6.50
N PHE A 255 -10.69 -8.50 5.68
CA PHE A 255 -9.25 -8.76 5.72
C PHE A 255 -8.40 -7.59 5.22
N GLU A 256 -8.90 -6.84 4.25
CA GLU A 256 -8.29 -5.58 3.79
C GLU A 256 -8.15 -4.57 4.93
N THR A 257 -9.15 -4.48 5.81
CA THR A 257 -9.09 -3.63 7.00
C THR A 257 -7.92 -4.00 7.92
N PHE A 258 -7.69 -5.29 8.17
CA PHE A 258 -6.54 -5.75 8.97
C PHE A 258 -5.20 -5.42 8.30
N VAL A 259 -5.11 -5.55 6.98
CA VAL A 259 -3.92 -5.17 6.21
C VAL A 259 -3.59 -3.68 6.37
N ILE A 260 -4.61 -2.81 6.41
CA ILE A 260 -4.45 -1.36 6.61
C ILE A 260 -3.99 -1.04 8.03
N ILE A 261 -4.60 -1.66 9.04
CA ILE A 261 -4.18 -1.50 10.44
C ILE A 261 -2.71 -1.91 10.59
N ASN A 262 -2.32 -3.03 9.98
CA ASN A 262 -0.93 -3.46 10.00
C ASN A 262 -0.01 -2.46 9.26
N ALA A 263 -0.41 -1.95 8.09
CA ALA A 263 0.38 -0.96 7.34
C ALA A 263 0.58 0.36 8.11
N THR A 264 -0.46 0.87 8.77
CA THR A 264 -0.38 2.09 9.59
C THR A 264 0.43 1.87 10.88
N SER A 265 0.41 0.65 11.43
CA SER A 265 1.24 0.30 12.60
C SER A 265 2.74 0.41 12.31
N HIS A 266 3.20 0.12 11.09
CA HIS A 266 4.61 0.23 10.71
C HIS A 266 5.14 1.66 10.89
N PHE A 267 4.35 2.67 10.54
CA PHE A 267 4.71 4.08 10.73
C PHE A 267 4.93 4.40 12.22
N LEU A 268 3.99 3.97 13.08
CA LEU A 268 4.07 4.17 14.53
C LEU A 268 5.29 3.45 15.13
N VAL A 269 5.55 2.21 14.72
CA VAL A 269 6.71 1.45 15.19
C VAL A 269 8.02 2.12 14.76
N CYS A 270 8.10 2.62 13.52
CA CYS A 270 9.27 3.37 13.06
C CYS A 270 9.51 4.64 13.87
N LEU A 271 8.47 5.39 14.25
CA LEU A 271 8.58 6.55 15.15
C LEU A 271 9.06 6.16 16.55
N LEU A 272 8.53 5.07 17.12
CA LEU A 272 8.88 4.63 18.47
C LEU A 272 10.31 4.09 18.57
N VAL A 273 10.85 3.51 17.50
CA VAL A 273 12.08 2.72 17.57
C VAL A 273 13.28 3.42 16.90
N SER A 274 13.05 4.19 15.83
CA SER A 274 14.13 4.76 15.02
C SER A 274 14.40 6.23 15.37
N SER A 275 15.53 6.49 16.05
CA SER A 275 15.98 7.85 16.35
C SER A 275 16.27 8.70 15.09
N PRO A 276 16.84 8.16 13.99
CA PRO A 276 16.99 8.93 12.75
C PRO A 276 15.64 9.33 12.14
N TYR A 277 14.65 8.44 12.22
CA TYR A 277 13.31 8.70 11.70
C TYR A 277 12.61 9.81 12.48
N ARG A 278 12.66 9.76 13.82
CA ARG A 278 12.13 10.84 14.69
C ARG A 278 12.77 12.19 14.39
N LYS A 279 14.09 12.22 14.16
CA LYS A 279 14.80 13.47 13.84
C LYS A 279 14.34 14.06 12.50
N ALA A 280 14.19 13.23 11.47
CA ALA A 280 13.69 13.66 10.17
C ALA A 280 12.26 14.25 10.25
N VAL A 281 11.36 13.59 10.98
CA VAL A 281 9.99 14.09 11.20
C VAL A 281 10.00 15.42 11.94
N LYS A 282 10.77 15.54 13.04
CA LYS A 282 10.94 16.81 13.76
C LYS A 282 11.50 17.90 12.86
N GLU A 283 12.48 17.60 12.00
CA GLU A 283 13.03 18.60 11.08
C GLU A 283 11.98 19.08 10.06
N ILE A 284 11.13 18.20 9.55
CA ILE A 284 10.06 18.59 8.60
C ILE A 284 9.04 19.49 9.30
N PHE A 285 8.51 19.07 10.45
CA PHE A 285 7.45 19.81 11.15
C PHE A 285 7.98 21.08 11.85
N CYS A 286 9.14 21.03 12.50
CA CYS A 286 9.71 22.21 13.17
C CYS A 286 10.32 23.22 12.20
N LYS A 287 10.90 22.82 11.05
CA LYS A 287 11.32 23.81 10.03
C LYS A 287 10.11 24.44 9.31
N ALA A 288 9.03 23.69 9.09
CA ALA A 288 7.79 24.26 8.59
C ALA A 288 7.23 25.33 9.54
N GLU A 289 7.36 25.14 10.86
CA GLU A 289 6.95 26.12 11.86
C GLU A 289 7.83 27.38 11.88
N THR A 290 9.15 27.23 11.74
CA THR A 290 10.10 28.36 11.67
C THR A 290 9.94 29.16 10.38
N GLN A 291 9.71 28.50 9.23
CA GLN A 291 9.45 29.19 7.97
C GLN A 291 8.08 29.90 7.98
N ARG A 292 7.04 29.29 8.57
CA ARG A 292 5.72 29.93 8.72
C ARG A 292 5.78 31.17 9.62
N LYS A 293 6.61 31.16 10.68
CA LYS A 293 6.87 32.35 11.52
C LYS A 293 7.63 33.45 10.75
N GLN A 294 8.64 33.11 9.94
CA GLN A 294 9.37 34.10 9.12
C GLN A 294 8.49 34.73 8.03
N THR A 295 7.65 33.97 7.35
CA THR A 295 6.70 34.50 6.35
C THR A 295 5.64 35.42 7.00
N THR A 296 5.17 35.09 8.21
CA THR A 296 4.23 35.95 8.95
C THR A 296 4.88 37.27 9.40
N THR A 297 6.18 37.27 9.70
CA THR A 297 6.91 38.49 10.12
C THR A 297 7.28 39.40 8.93
N LEU A 298 7.35 38.84 7.71
CA LEU A 298 7.63 39.59 6.47
C LEU A 298 6.38 40.26 5.86
N ILE A 299 5.16 39.87 6.27
CA ILE A 299 3.90 40.40 5.74
C ILE A 299 3.31 41.53 6.61
N THR A 300 3.88 41.80 7.80
CA THR A 300 3.55 43.04 8.53
C THR A 300 4.21 44.25 7.85
N PRO A 301 3.45 45.21 7.30
CA PRO A 301 4.03 46.34 6.59
C PRO A 301 4.67 47.30 7.60
N LYS A 302 5.99 47.45 7.53
CA LYS A 302 6.69 48.64 8.03
C LYS A 302 6.37 49.81 7.10
N SER A 303 5.20 50.42 7.26
CA SER A 303 4.88 51.68 6.56
C SER A 303 3.81 52.50 7.28
N ILE A 304 4.05 52.90 8.53
CA ILE A 304 3.41 54.09 9.10
C ILE A 304 4.42 54.76 10.04
N MET A 305 5.36 55.54 9.49
CA MET A 305 5.98 56.72 10.12
C MET A 305 7.01 57.32 9.16
N SER A 306 6.50 58.06 8.18
CA SER A 306 7.25 59.12 7.51
C SER A 306 6.24 60.17 7.02
N VAL A 307 5.63 60.84 8.00
CA VAL A 307 5.02 62.16 7.83
C VAL A 307 5.58 62.99 8.97
N VAL A 308 6.00 64.21 8.66
CA VAL A 308 6.77 65.17 9.47
C VAL A 308 8.29 64.97 9.37
N GLN A 309 8.88 65.42 8.26
CA GLN A 309 9.60 66.70 8.23
C GLN A 309 9.85 67.15 6.78
#